data_AF-A0A0S7Y352-F1
#
_entry.id   AF-A0A0S7Y352-F1
#
_cell.length_a   1.000
_cell.length_b   1.000
_cell.length_c   1.000
_cell.angle_alpha   90.00
_cell.angle_beta   90.00
_cell.angle_gamma   90.00
#
_symmetry.space_group_name_H-M   'P 1'
#
loop_
_entity.id
_entity.type
_entity.pdbx_description
1 polymer ?
#
loop_
_entity_poly.entity_id
_entity_poly.type
_entity_poly.pdbx_seq_one_letter_code
_entity_poly.pdbx_strand_id
1 'polypeptide(L)' 'MPRIEIRKGEELEKALRKFKTKLRREGLMDEIKKREFYEKPSQRRRKKEEAARRRERRRRREAE' A
#
# COMPACT_ATOMS: atom_id res chain seq x y z
N MET A 1 -6.90 -7.80 8.57
CA MET A 1 -5.56 -8.36 8.82
C MET A 1 -5.24 -9.37 7.73
N PRO A 2 -4.04 -9.31 7.14
CA PRO A 2 -3.67 -10.18 6.04
C PRO A 2 -3.45 -11.60 6.56
N ARG A 3 -4.13 -12.58 5.93
CA ARG A 3 -3.95 -14.02 6.16
C ARG A 3 -3.59 -14.71 4.85
N ILE A 4 -2.72 -15.72 4.91
CA ILE A 4 -2.38 -16.56 3.76
C ILE A 4 -2.53 -18.02 4.16
N GLU A 5 -3.09 -18.80 3.25
CA GLU A 5 -3.20 -20.24 3.39
C GLU A 5 -2.07 -20.88 2.57
N ILE A 6 -1.30 -21.74 3.22
CA ILE A 6 -0.16 -22.44 2.63
C ILE A 6 -0.60 -23.88 2.38
N ARG A 7 -0.44 -24.37 1.15
CA ARG A 7 -0.71 -25.77 0.80
C ARG A 7 0.49 -26.65 1.16
N LYS A 8 0.25 -27.92 1.52
CA LYS A 8 1.33 -28.89 1.80
C LYS A 8 2.19 -29.06 0.53
N GLY A 9 3.48 -28.70 0.63
CA GLY A 9 4.43 -28.71 -0.49
C GLY A 9 4.79 -27.32 -1.06
N GLU A 10 4.19 -26.23 -0.57
CA GLU A 10 4.66 -24.89 -0.91
C GLU A 10 5.95 -24.55 -0.14
N GLU A 11 6.92 -24.03 -0.88
CA GLU A 11 8.16 -23.48 -0.35
C GLU A 11 7.87 -22.22 0.49
N LEU A 12 8.44 -22.15 1.70
CA LEU A 12 8.22 -21.08 2.67
C LEU A 12 8.45 -19.69 2.07
N GLU A 13 9.47 -19.55 1.23
CA GLU A 13 9.81 -18.27 0.59
C GLU A 13 8.71 -17.75 -0.32
N LYS A 14 8.01 -18.64 -1.04
CA LYS A 14 6.86 -18.27 -1.89
C LYS A 14 5.69 -17.77 -1.04
N ALA A 15 5.43 -18.40 0.10
CA ALA A 15 4.39 -17.95 1.03
C ALA A 15 4.70 -16.56 1.61
N LEU A 16 5.95 -16.31 2.01
CA LEU A 16 6.40 -14.99 2.49
C LEU A 16 6.28 -13.90 1.42
N ARG A 17 6.60 -14.22 0.16
CA ARG A 17 6.46 -13.27 -0.96
C ARG A 17 4.99 -12.93 -1.24
N LYS A 18 4.10 -13.92 -1.18
CA LYS A 18 2.65 -13.70 -1.25
C LYS A 18 2.18 -12.81 -0.09
N PHE A 19 2.72 -13.01 1.12
CA PHE A 19 2.39 -12.21 2.31
C PHE A 19 2.80 -10.76 2.16
N LYS A 20 4.04 -10.51 1.74
CA LYS A 20 4.54 -9.15 1.47
C LYS A 20 3.74 -8.44 0.37
N THR A 21 3.23 -9.18 -0.60
CA THR A 21 2.35 -8.62 -1.65
C THR A 21 0.96 -8.29 -1.10
N LYS A 22 0.38 -9.17 -0.27
CA LYS A 22 -0.91 -8.94 0.37
C LYS A 22 -0.86 -7.74 1.35
N LEU A 23 0.21 -7.63 2.15
CA LEU A 23 0.49 -6.47 3.01
C LEU A 23 0.54 -5.14 2.24
N ARG A 24 1.21 -5.13 1.07
CA ARG A 24 1.26 -3.95 0.21
C ARG A 24 -0.08 -3.63 -0.41
N ARG A 25 -0.84 -4.63 -0.85
CA ARG A 25 -2.18 -4.45 -1.43
C ARG A 25 -3.17 -3.90 -0.41
N GLU A 26 -3.11 -4.36 0.83
CA GLU A 26 -3.93 -3.85 1.94
C GLU A 26 -3.48 -2.46 2.39
N GLY A 27 -2.31 -1.96 1.98
CA GLY A 27 -1.82 -0.62 2.33
C GLY A 27 -1.38 -0.48 3.78
N LEU A 28 -1.22 -1.58 4.52
CA LEU A 28 -0.91 -1.58 5.95
C LEU A 28 0.40 -0.83 6.25
N MET A 29 1.42 -1.01 5.41
CA MET A 29 2.72 -0.33 5.57
C MET A 29 2.60 1.19 5.40
N ASP A 30 1.72 1.65 4.51
CA ASP A 30 1.47 3.09 4.32
C ASP A 30 0.64 3.66 5.48
N GLU A 31 -0.22 2.84 6.09
CA GLU A 31 -1.03 3.23 7.24
C GLU A 31 -0.20 3.35 8.52
N ILE A 32 0.72 2.41 8.75
CA ILE A 32 1.69 2.49 9.85
C ILE A 32 2.43 3.83 9.77
N LYS A 33 3.03 4.14 8.61
CA LYS A 33 3.77 5.39 8.40
C LYS A 33 2.94 6.67 8.60
N LYS A 34 1.65 6.63 8.27
CA LYS A 34 0.74 7.77 8.50
C LYS A 34 0.35 7.95 9.97
N ARG A 35 0.47 6.89 10.78
CA ARG A 35 0.09 6.86 12.20
C ARG A 35 1.29 6.99 13.14
N GLU A 36 2.53 6.90 12.63
CA GLU A 36 3.76 7.05 13.42
C GLU A 36 3.84 8.38 14.17
N PHE A 37 3.32 9.46 13.58
CA PHE A 37 3.32 10.79 14.18
C PHE A 37 2.00 11.51 13.92
N TYR A 38 1.66 12.45 14.81
CA TYR A 38 0.51 13.31 14.61
C TYR A 38 0.75 14.23 13.41
N GLU A 39 -0.15 14.16 12.43
CA GLU A 39 -0.16 15.08 11.31
C GLU A 39 -1.36 16.02 11.41
N LYS A 40 -1.09 17.34 11.37
CA LYS A 40 -2.13 18.36 11.39
C LYS A 40 -3.16 18.10 10.27
N PRO A 41 -4.47 18.35 10.50
CA PRO A 41 -5.51 18.08 9.51
C PRO A 41 -5.27 18.75 8.14
N SER A 42 -4.68 19.95 8.14
CA SER A 42 -4.30 20.67 6.92
C SER A 42 -3.23 19.94 6.10
N GLN A 43 -2.20 19.41 6.75
CA GLN A 43 -1.13 18.65 6.11
C GLN A 43 -1.66 17.32 5.54
N ARG A 44 -2.54 16.63 6.29
CA ARG A 44 -3.24 15.42 5.81
C ARG A 44 -4.05 15.68 4.54
N ARG A 45 -4.80 16.79 4.48
CA ARG A 45 -5.58 17.21 3.31
C ARG A 45 -4.67 17.49 2.11
N ARG A 46 -3.60 18.28 2.31
CA ARG A 46 -2.63 18.60 1.27
C ARG A 46 -1.97 17.36 0.66
N LYS A 47 -1.48 16.43 1.49
CA LYS A 47 -0.89 15.16 1.03
C LYS A 47 -1.89 14.29 0.26
N LYS A 48 -3.17 14.28 0.66
CA LYS A 48 -4.22 13.53 -0.04
C LYS A 48 -4.45 14.08 -1.45
N GLU A 49 -4.53 15.40 -1.60
CA GLU A 49 -4.70 16.07 -2.90
C GLU A 49 -3.49 15.84 -3.81
N GLU A 50 -2.27 15.97 -3.28
CA GLU A 50 -1.05 15.71 -4.04
C GLU A 50 -0.99 14.26 -4.54
N ALA A 51 -1.33 13.29 -3.68
CA ALA A 51 -1.39 11.89 -4.07
C ALA A 51 -2.44 11.63 -5.16
N ALA A 52 -3.60 12.32 -5.12
CA ALA A 52 -4.62 12.23 -6.16
C ALA A 52 -4.11 12.78 -7.50
N ARG A 53 -3.52 13.98 -7.50
CA ARG A 53 -2.92 14.60 -8.69
C ARG A 53 -1.82 13.73 -9.30
N ARG A 54 -0.98 13.11 -8.47
CA ARG A 54 0.07 12.20 -8.93
C ARG A 54 -0.50 10.94 -9.59
N ARG A 55 -1.58 10.38 -9.05
CA ARG A 55 -2.29 9.22 -9.63
C ARG A 55 -2.91 9.57 -10.98
N GLU A 56 -3.54 10.74 -11.08
CA GLU A 56 -4.13 11.24 -12.33
C GLU A 56 -3.07 11.44 -13.42
N ARG A 57 -1.95 12.11 -13.09
CA ARG A 57 -0.83 12.28 -14.03
C ARG A 57 -0.29 10.95 -14.54
N ARG A 58 -0.22 9.92 -13.68
CA ARG A 58 0.21 8.58 -14.08
C ARG A 58 -0.79 7.93 -15.04
N ARG A 59 -2.09 7.99 -14.74
CA ARG A 59 -3.14 7.46 -15.64
C ARG A 59 -3.12 8.11 -17.01
N ARG A 60 -2.92 9.44 -17.06
CA ARG A 60 -2.85 10.17 -18.34
C ARG A 60 -1.66 9.72 -19.19
N ARG A 61 -0.50 9.48 -18.59
CA ARG A 61 0.69 8.93 -19.29
C ARG A 61 0.52 7.49 -19.76
N GLU A 62 -0.34 6.70 -19.11
CA GLU A 62 -0.62 5.32 -19.48
C GLU A 62 -1.70 5.23 -20.58
N ALA A 63 -2.45 6.31 -20.83
CA ALA A 63 -3.50 6.40 -21.84
C ALA A 63 -3.06 7.05 -23.16
N GLU A 64 -1.89 7.69 -23.15
CA GLU A 64 -1.18 8.21 -24.32
C GLU A 64 -0.21 7.15 -24.85
#